data_AF-A0A969N8K6-F1
#
_entry.id   AF-A0A969N8K6-F1
#
_cell.length_a   1.000
_cell.length_b   1.000
_cell.length_c   1.000
_cell.angle_alpha   90.00
_cell.angle_beta   90.00
_cell.angle_gamma   90.00
#
_symmetry.space_group_name_H-M   'P 1'
#
loop_
_entity.id
_entity.type
_entity.pdbx_description
1 polymer ?
#
loop_
_entity_poly.entity_id
_entity_poly.type
_entity_poly.pdbx_seq_one_letter_code
_entity_poly.pdbx_strand_id
1 'polypeptide(L)'
;MLELNEDALFDNDKKYYVPASEYQKVLPQSDIVLITGLTLVNNTLENLLKSVKSGGEIIVSGPSSSFIPDVLFANKVNIIGSIRITDADLMLKLASEAAAGYHTFKYCAEKICIVNE
;
A
#
# COMPACT_ATOMS: atom_id res chain seq x y z
N MET A 1 5.45 2.69 -12.90
CA MET A 1 4.78 3.01 -11.62
C MET A 1 3.37 3.45 -11.94
N LEU A 2 2.39 2.63 -11.56
CA LEU A 2 0.97 2.96 -11.73
C LEU A 2 0.61 4.01 -10.67
N GLU A 3 0.12 5.18 -11.07
CA GLU A 3 -0.23 6.27 -10.16
C GLU A 3 -1.48 7.01 -10.64
N LEU A 4 -2.33 7.45 -9.71
CA LEU A 4 -3.54 8.23 -9.98
C LEU A 4 -3.24 9.71 -10.20
N ASN A 5 -2.26 10.25 -9.48
CA ASN A 5 -1.82 11.64 -9.61
C ASN A 5 -0.34 11.72 -10.01
N GLU A 6 -0.06 12.05 -11.27
CA GLU A 6 1.31 12.19 -11.78
C GLU A 6 2.16 13.18 -10.96
N ASP A 7 1.55 14.22 -10.39
CA ASP A 7 2.24 15.22 -9.58
C ASP A 7 2.62 14.72 -8.18
N ALA A 8 2.21 13.51 -7.80
CA ALA A 8 2.71 12.85 -6.60
C ALA A 8 4.15 12.30 -6.77
N LEU A 9 4.65 12.25 -8.02
CA LEU A 9 5.99 11.78 -8.34
C LEU A 9 6.99 12.93 -8.39
N PHE A 10 8.22 12.65 -7.97
CA PHE A 10 9.34 13.56 -8.23
C PHE A 10 9.63 13.64 -9.73
N ASP A 11 10.12 14.79 -10.21
CA ASP A 11 10.38 15.01 -11.65
C ASP A 11 11.25 13.92 -12.29
N ASN A 12 12.27 13.45 -11.56
CA ASN A 12 13.16 12.39 -12.03
C ASN A 12 12.46 11.02 -12.18
N ASP A 13 11.34 10.81 -11.50
CA ASP A 13 10.59 9.55 -11.49
C ASP A 13 9.41 9.57 -12.47
N LYS A 14 9.02 10.75 -13.00
CA LYS A 14 7.93 10.88 -13.99
C LYS A 14 8.17 10.04 -15.25
N LYS A 15 9.43 9.72 -15.61
CA LYS A 15 9.76 8.79 -16.71
C LYS A 15 9.23 7.36 -16.50
N TYR A 16 8.94 6.97 -15.25
CA TYR A 16 8.36 5.67 -14.92
C TYR A 16 6.84 5.73 -14.74
N TYR A 17 6.22 6.91 -14.87
CA TYR A 17 4.80 7.08 -14.69
C TYR A 17 4.01 6.26 -15.71
N VAL A 18 2.99 5.59 -15.21
CA VAL A 18 1.94 4.95 -16.02
C VAL A 18 0.61 5.34 -15.37
N PRO A 19 -0.39 5.83 -16.13
CA PRO A 19 -1.69 6.11 -15.57
C PRO A 19 -2.27 4.87 -14.89
N ALA A 20 -2.83 5.02 -13.69
CA ALA A 20 -3.36 3.88 -12.92
C ALA A 20 -4.39 3.04 -13.70
N SER A 21 -5.14 3.65 -14.63
CA SER A 21 -6.12 2.97 -15.50
C SER A 21 -5.49 1.94 -16.45
N GLU A 22 -4.18 2.00 -16.69
CA GLU A 22 -3.47 1.04 -17.55
C GLU A 22 -2.96 -0.21 -16.81
N TYR A 23 -3.41 -0.44 -15.57
CA TYR A 23 -2.96 -1.56 -14.74
C TYR A 23 -3.04 -2.93 -15.43
N GLN A 24 -4.04 -3.15 -16.27
CA GLN A 24 -4.23 -4.40 -17.02
C GLN A 24 -3.10 -4.68 -18.03
N LYS A 25 -2.36 -3.66 -18.47
CA LYS A 25 -1.20 -3.83 -19.38
C LYS A 25 0.07 -4.17 -18.60
N VAL A 26 0.20 -3.66 -17.38
CA VAL A 26 1.44 -3.68 -16.60
C VAL A 26 1.50 -4.85 -15.62
N LEU A 27 0.42 -5.07 -14.84
CA LEU A 27 0.40 -6.06 -13.77
C LEU A 27 0.62 -7.52 -14.24
N PRO A 28 0.09 -7.97 -15.40
CA PRO A 28 0.33 -9.33 -15.87
C PRO A 28 1.80 -9.68 -16.16
N GLN A 29 2.66 -8.66 -16.30
CA GLN A 29 4.09 -8.85 -16.58
C GLN A 29 4.94 -8.88 -15.30
N SER A 30 4.39 -8.51 -14.15
CA SER A 30 5.15 -8.29 -12.91
C SER A 30 5.29 -9.58 -12.08
N ASP A 31 6.52 -9.91 -11.67
CA ASP A 31 6.80 -11.00 -10.71
C ASP A 31 6.44 -10.62 -9.27
N ILE A 32 6.68 -9.35 -8.92
CA ILE A 32 6.45 -8.79 -7.58
C ILE A 32 5.64 -7.51 -7.75
N VAL A 33 4.56 -7.38 -6.98
CA VAL A 33 3.64 -6.24 -7.04
C VAL A 33 3.48 -5.61 -5.66
N LEU A 34 3.98 -4.39 -5.51
CA LEU A 34 3.78 -3.56 -4.32
C LEU A 34 2.58 -2.63 -4.54
N ILE A 35 1.55 -2.78 -3.71
CA ILE A 35 0.30 -2.02 -3.79
C ILE A 35 0.15 -1.16 -2.54
N THR A 36 -0.17 0.12 -2.68
CA THR A 36 -0.47 0.99 -1.53
C THR A 36 -1.74 0.54 -0.81
N GLY A 37 -1.76 0.60 0.53
CA GLY A 37 -2.96 0.32 1.32
C GLY A 37 -4.14 1.23 1.00
N LEU A 38 -3.92 2.40 0.39
CA LEU A 38 -4.98 3.30 -0.06
C LEU A 38 -5.92 2.67 -1.10
N THR A 39 -5.51 1.59 -1.78
CA THR A 39 -6.40 0.87 -2.71
C THR A 39 -7.57 0.19 -2.02
N LEU A 40 -7.51 -0.03 -0.69
CA LEU A 40 -8.65 -0.44 0.12
C LEU A 40 -9.65 0.71 0.29
N VAL A 41 -9.16 1.93 0.52
CA VAL A 41 -10.00 3.11 0.78
C VAL A 41 -10.76 3.54 -0.48
N ASN A 42 -10.12 3.48 -1.65
CA ASN A 42 -10.73 3.87 -2.92
C ASN A 42 -11.34 2.70 -3.72
N ASN A 43 -11.48 1.52 -3.10
CA ASN A 43 -12.11 0.33 -3.69
C ASN A 43 -11.48 -0.19 -5.00
N THR A 44 -10.17 -0.02 -5.17
CA THR A 44 -9.46 -0.49 -6.38
C THR A 44 -8.69 -1.79 -6.19
N LEU A 45 -8.42 -2.21 -4.95
CA LEU A 45 -7.56 -3.36 -4.65
C LEU A 45 -8.01 -4.63 -5.38
N GLU A 46 -9.29 -4.98 -5.33
CA GLU A 46 -9.81 -6.23 -5.91
C GLU A 46 -9.50 -6.36 -7.40
N ASN A 47 -9.65 -5.28 -8.17
CA ASN A 47 -9.40 -5.28 -9.61
C ASN A 47 -7.90 -5.39 -9.93
N LEU A 48 -7.05 -4.77 -9.10
CA LEU A 48 -5.60 -4.90 -9.21
C LEU A 48 -5.17 -6.34 -8.95
N LEU A 49 -5.66 -6.95 -7.87
CA LEU A 49 -5.35 -8.35 -7.50
C LEU A 49 -5.76 -9.34 -8.60
N LYS A 50 -6.92 -9.12 -9.25
CA LYS A 50 -7.37 -9.94 -10.40
C LYS A 50 -6.47 -9.83 -11.63
N SER A 51 -5.70 -8.76 -11.74
CA SER A 51 -4.83 -8.48 -12.90
C SER A 51 -3.38 -8.89 -12.68
N VAL A 52 -3.00 -9.24 -11.46
CA VAL A 52 -1.68 -9.82 -11.18
C VAL A 52 -1.63 -11.23 -11.77
N LYS A 53 -0.51 -11.56 -12.40
CA LYS A 53 -0.31 -12.89 -12.98
C LYS A 53 -0.37 -13.99 -11.92
N SER A 54 -0.74 -15.20 -12.34
CA SER A 54 -0.66 -16.37 -11.46
C SER A 54 0.77 -16.58 -10.99
N GLY A 55 0.95 -16.84 -9.69
CA GLY A 55 2.26 -17.01 -9.05
C GLY A 55 3.04 -15.72 -8.78
N GLY A 56 2.49 -14.54 -9.08
CA GLY A 56 3.09 -13.27 -8.67
C GLY A 56 3.01 -13.04 -7.16
N GLU A 57 4.05 -12.45 -6.58
CA GLU A 57 4.11 -12.09 -5.16
C GLU A 57 3.46 -10.72 -4.95
N ILE A 58 2.48 -10.63 -4.05
CA ILE A 58 1.69 -9.44 -3.82
C ILE A 58 1.94 -8.92 -2.40
N ILE A 59 2.35 -7.67 -2.33
CA ILE A 59 2.58 -6.95 -1.07
C ILE A 59 1.64 -5.75 -1.02
N VAL A 60 0.82 -5.66 0.04
CA VAL A 60 0.00 -4.47 0.31
C VAL A 60 0.65 -3.67 1.43
N SER A 61 1.01 -2.40 1.17
CA SER A 61 1.87 -1.61 2.04
C SER A 61 1.33 -0.22 2.36
N GLY A 62 1.50 0.21 3.62
CA GLY A 62 1.18 1.56 4.11
C GLY A 62 0.23 1.51 5.31
N PRO A 63 0.09 2.59 6.10
CA PRO A 63 -0.76 2.58 7.30
C PRO A 63 -2.21 2.13 7.07
N SER A 64 -2.78 2.43 5.90
CA SER A 64 -4.13 1.99 5.53
C SER A 64 -4.26 0.48 5.32
N SER A 65 -3.15 -0.28 5.28
CA SER A 65 -3.15 -1.74 5.23
C SER A 65 -3.32 -2.39 6.61
N SER A 66 -3.45 -1.61 7.71
CA SER A 66 -3.70 -2.09 9.08
C SER A 66 -5.12 -2.66 9.24
N PHE A 67 -5.52 -3.54 8.32
CA PHE A 67 -6.79 -4.25 8.29
C PHE A 67 -6.60 -5.69 8.79
N ILE A 68 -7.69 -6.45 8.92
CA ILE A 68 -7.64 -7.86 9.35
C ILE A 68 -6.80 -8.67 8.35
N PRO A 69 -5.63 -9.22 8.73
CA PRO A 69 -4.70 -9.87 7.81
C PRO A 69 -5.32 -11.03 7.04
N ASP A 70 -6.09 -11.88 7.72
CA ASP A 70 -6.72 -13.08 7.15
C ASP A 70 -7.56 -12.77 5.90
N VAL A 71 -8.24 -11.62 5.89
CA VAL A 71 -9.08 -11.19 4.75
C VAL A 71 -8.21 -10.88 3.53
N LEU A 72 -7.07 -10.21 3.72
CA LEU A 72 -6.14 -9.90 2.64
C LEU A 72 -5.45 -11.16 2.12
N PHE A 73 -5.04 -12.06 3.02
CA PHE A 73 -4.42 -13.33 2.68
C PHE A 73 -5.36 -14.25 1.90
N ALA A 74 -6.64 -14.34 2.30
CA ALA A 74 -7.67 -15.05 1.54
C ALA A 74 -7.86 -14.48 0.11
N ASN A 75 -7.44 -13.24 -0.13
CA ASN A 75 -7.50 -12.55 -1.42
C ASN A 75 -6.14 -12.49 -2.13
N LYS A 76 -5.27 -13.50 -1.92
CA LYS A 76 -3.99 -13.69 -2.63
C LYS A 76 -2.88 -12.69 -2.26
N VAL A 77 -3.07 -11.83 -1.27
CA VAL A 77 -1.97 -11.03 -0.73
C VAL A 77 -1.00 -11.97 -0.01
N ASN A 78 0.30 -11.83 -0.25
CA ASN A 78 1.33 -12.65 0.39
C ASN A 78 1.91 -11.95 1.64
N ILE A 79 2.08 -10.63 1.55
CA ILE A 79 2.74 -9.84 2.58
C ILE A 79 1.95 -8.56 2.84
N ILE A 80 1.79 -8.20 4.13
CA ILE A 80 1.19 -6.94 4.55
C ILE A 80 2.25 -6.10 5.25
N GLY A 81 2.65 -5.00 4.61
CA GLY A 81 3.49 -3.97 5.21
C GLY A 81 2.61 -2.92 5.89
N SER A 82 2.70 -2.78 7.20
CA SER A 82 1.82 -1.88 7.96
C SER A 82 2.54 -1.19 9.11
N ILE A 83 1.75 -0.56 9.99
CA ILE A 83 2.27 0.00 11.24
C ILE A 83 1.54 -0.57 12.46
N ARG A 84 2.24 -0.66 13.58
CA ARG A 84 1.68 -0.86 14.91
C ARG A 84 1.74 0.45 15.66
N ILE A 85 0.59 0.96 16.09
CA ILE A 85 0.52 2.15 16.95
C ILE A 85 1.04 1.78 18.34
N THR A 86 2.02 2.54 18.84
CA THR A 86 2.64 2.34 20.16
C THR A 86 2.14 3.33 21.21
N ASP A 87 1.60 4.47 20.77
CA ASP A 87 0.96 5.49 21.62
C ASP A 87 -0.27 6.04 20.88
N ALA A 88 -1.46 5.64 21.35
CA ALA A 88 -2.72 5.99 20.70
C ALA A 88 -3.09 7.47 20.86
N ASP A 89 -2.84 8.06 22.03
CA ASP A 89 -3.18 9.45 22.31
C ASP A 89 -2.31 10.40 21.47
N LEU A 90 -1.00 10.09 21.38
CA LEU A 90 -0.10 10.85 20.52
C LEU A 90 -0.44 10.66 19.04
N MET A 91 -0.81 9.45 18.61
CA MET A 91 -1.25 9.19 17.24
C MET A 91 -2.48 10.04 16.87
N LEU A 92 -3.50 10.10 17.74
CA LEU A 92 -4.69 10.92 17.52
C LEU A 92 -4.35 12.42 17.46
N LYS A 93 -3.47 12.89 18.35
CA LYS A 93 -2.99 14.28 18.32
C LYS A 93 -2.28 14.60 17.01
N LEU A 94 -1.29 13.80 16.62
CA LEU A 94 -0.54 14.01 15.38
C LEU A 94 -1.46 13.98 14.15
N ALA A 95 -2.43 13.05 14.11
CA ALA A 95 -3.43 13.00 13.05
C ALA A 95 -4.28 14.29 12.99
N SER A 96 -4.69 14.82 14.15
CA SER A 96 -5.45 16.08 14.24
C SER A 96 -4.66 17.31 13.77
N GLU A 97 -3.33 17.24 13.83
CA GLU A 97 -2.39 18.28 13.39
C GLU A 97 -1.90 18.07 11.93
N ALA A 98 -2.55 17.17 11.18
CA ALA A 98 -2.18 16.82 9.80
C ALA A 98 -0.73 16.35 9.64
N ALA A 99 -0.20 15.68 10.68
CA ALA A 99 1.16 15.14 10.62
C ALA A 99 1.27 14.09 9.50
N ALA A 100 2.30 14.24 8.66
CA ALA A 100 2.66 13.24 7.68
C ALA A 100 3.16 11.93 8.32
N GLY A 101 3.16 10.83 7.56
CA GLY A 101 3.53 9.50 8.06
C GLY A 101 4.93 9.42 8.69
N TYR A 102 5.91 10.21 8.24
CA TYR A 102 7.24 10.21 8.85
C TYR A 102 7.25 10.73 10.30
N HIS A 103 6.28 11.57 10.70
CA HIS A 103 6.10 11.96 12.09
C HIS A 103 5.61 10.78 12.93
N THR A 104 4.62 10.03 12.44
CA THR A 104 4.04 8.92 13.20
C THR A 104 5.08 7.82 13.39
N PHE A 105 5.88 7.50 12.36
CA PHE A 105 6.96 6.50 12.45
C PHE A 105 8.09 6.89 13.40
N LYS A 106 8.23 8.19 13.71
CA LYS A 106 9.26 8.68 14.61
C LYS A 106 8.80 8.65 16.07
N TYR A 107 7.51 8.86 16.33
CA TYR A 107 7.03 9.18 17.66
C TYR A 107 6.05 8.17 18.26
N CYS A 108 5.20 7.52 17.46
CA CYS A 108 4.06 6.77 17.99
C CYS A 108 3.66 5.53 17.17
N ALA A 109 4.50 5.09 16.24
CA ALA A 109 4.23 3.93 15.42
C ALA A 109 5.50 3.18 15.00
N GLU A 110 5.42 1.86 14.96
CA GLU A 110 6.48 0.98 14.46
C GLU A 110 6.05 0.36 13.14
N LYS A 111 6.97 0.27 12.17
CA LYS A 111 6.72 -0.49 10.94
C LYS A 111 6.71 -1.97 11.26
N ILE A 112 5.69 -2.68 10.78
CA ILE A 112 5.55 -4.13 10.92
C ILE A 112 5.34 -4.76 9.55
N CYS A 113 5.70 -6.03 9.45
CA CYS A 113 5.45 -6.87 8.29
C CYS A 113 4.77 -8.15 8.75
N ILE A 114 3.64 -8.50 8.15
CA ILE A 114 2.91 -9.73 8.43
C ILE A 114 3.01 -10.59 7.18
N VAL A 115 3.56 -11.79 7.31
CA VAL A 115 3.82 -12.72 6.20
C VAL A 115 2.84 -13.89 6.31
N ASN A 116 2.25 -14.28 5.18
CA ASN A 116 1.42 -15.48 5.06
C ASN A 116 2.33 -16.68 4.74
N GLU A 117 2.73 -17.44 5.76
CA GLU A 117 3.55 -18.66 5.65
C GLU A 117 2.68 -19.93 5.54
#